data_AF-A0A9D6LUX9-F1
#
_entry.id   AF-A0A9D6LUX9-F1
#
_cell.length_a   1.000
_cell.length_b   1.000
_cell.length_c   1.000
_cell.angle_alpha   90.00
_cell.angle_beta   90.00
_cell.angle_gamma   90.00
#
_symmetry.space_group_name_H-M   'P 1'
#
loop_
_entity.id
_entity.type
_entity.pdbx_description
1 polymer ?
#
loop_
_entity_poly.entity_id
_entity_poly.type
_entity_poly.pdbx_seq_one_letter_code
_entity_poly.pdbx_strand_id
1 'polypeptide(L)' 'ETRFVTPRSVDVYVRRLREKIEADPENPSYIVTVRGAGYRFEAPP' A
#
# COMPACT_ATOMS: atom_id res chain seq x y z
N GLU A 1 -3.38 -22.00 10.98
CA GLU A 1 -3.79 -21.81 9.58
C GLU A 1 -2.96 -20.68 8.98
N THR A 2 -1.92 -21.02 8.19
CA THR A 2 -1.04 -19.99 7.62
C THR A 2 -1.68 -19.48 6.34
N ARG A 3 -2.27 -18.27 6.38
CA ARG A 3 -2.81 -17.62 5.18
C ARG A 3 -1.67 -17.43 4.18
N PHE A 4 -1.71 -18.14 3.06
CA PHE A 4 -0.77 -17.95 1.96
C PHE A 4 -1.04 -16.58 1.31
N VAL A 5 -0.26 -15.58 1.70
CA VAL A 5 -0.30 -14.25 1.08
C VAL A 5 0.67 -14.26 -0.09
N THR A 6 0.15 -14.05 -1.30
CA THR A 6 1.01 -13.86 -2.48
C THR A 6 1.37 -12.38 -2.63
N PRO A 7 2.48 -12.03 -3.30
CA PRO A 7 2.80 -10.63 -3.61
C PRO A 7 1.63 -9.90 -4.31
N ARG A 8 0.95 -10.58 -5.24
CA ARG A 8 -0.28 -10.04 -5.88
C ARG A 8 -1.40 -9.75 -4.89
N SER A 9 -1.50 -10.53 -3.81
CA SER A 9 -2.46 -10.26 -2.75
C SER A 9 -2.10 -8.99 -1.98
N VAL A 10 -0.81 -8.75 -1.70
CA VAL A 10 -0.34 -7.52 -1.04
C VAL A 10 -0.70 -6.29 -1.87
N ASP A 11 -0.40 -6.29 -3.16
CA ASP A 11 -0.67 -5.16 -4.06
C ASP A 11 -2.17 -4.81 -4.10
N VAL A 12 -3.04 -5.84 -4.14
CA VAL A 12 -4.50 -5.66 -4.09
C VAL A 12 -4.94 -4.99 -2.79
N TYR A 13 -4.40 -5.43 -1.64
CA TYR A 13 -4.76 -4.84 -0.36
C TYR A 13 -4.20 -3.42 -0.20
N VAL A 14 -2.97 -3.16 -0.67
CA VAL A 14 -2.39 -1.81 -0.66
C VAL A 14 -3.22 -0.85 -1.51
N ARG A 15 -3.62 -1.26 -2.71
CA ARG A 15 -4.53 -0.46 -3.55
C ARG A 15 -5.84 -0.14 -2.83
N ARG A 16 -6.49 -1.15 -2.24
CA ARG A 16 -7.73 -0.97 -1.48
C ARG A 16 -7.59 -0.07 -0.26
N LEU A 17 -6.41 -0.06 0.37
CA LEU A 17 -6.12 0.85 1.48
C LEU A 17 -5.98 2.28 0.97
N ARG A 18 -5.21 2.49 -0.12
CA ARG A 18 -5.04 3.81 -0.73
C ARG A 18 -6.37 4.43 -1.16
N GLU A 19 -7.24 3.65 -1.80
CA GLU A 19 -8.61 4.05 -2.16
C GLU A 19 -9.45 4.55 -0.97
N LYS A 20 -9.11 4.18 0.27
CA LYS A 20 -9.86 4.55 1.48
C LYS A 20 -9.25 5.69 2.28
N ILE A 21 -7.93 5.86 2.24
CA ILE A 21 -7.22 6.76 3.17
C ILE A 21 -6.47 7.90 2.48
N GLU A 22 -6.12 7.74 1.20
CA GLU A 22 -5.41 8.77 0.45
C GLU A 22 -6.41 9.79 -0.10
N ALA A 23 -6.02 11.06 -0.14
CA ALA A 23 -6.78 12.07 -0.86
C ALA A 23 -6.76 11.81 -2.37
N ASP A 24 -5.62 11.34 -2.88
CA ASP A 24 -5.43 10.86 -4.25
C ASP A 24 -4.69 9.50 -4.23
N PRO A 25 -5.38 8.37 -4.50
CA PRO A 25 -4.76 7.05 -4.49
C PRO A 25 -3.63 6.85 -5.49
N GLU A 26 -3.59 7.63 -6.57
CA GLU A 26 -2.53 7.56 -7.59
C GLU A 26 -1.28 8.34 -7.16
N ASN A 27 -1.44 9.32 -6.26
CA ASN A 27 -0.37 10.10 -5.64
C ASN A 27 -0.36 9.92 -4.10
N PRO A 28 -0.04 8.70 -3.61
CA PRO A 28 -0.20 8.36 -2.20
C PRO A 28 0.81 9.08 -1.30
N SER A 29 0.32 9.67 -0.22
CA SER A 29 1.11 10.35 0.82
C SER A 29 1.28 9.50 2.09
N TYR A 30 0.33 8.59 2.39
CA TYR A 30 0.41 7.72 3.56
C TYR A 30 1.11 6.39 3.26
N ILE A 31 0.77 5.70 2.18
CA ILE A 31 1.37 4.41 1.82
C ILE A 31 2.21 4.56 0.56
N VAL A 32 3.51 4.79 0.70
CA VAL A 32 4.43 5.07 -0.41
C VAL A 32 5.08 3.79 -0.92
N THR A 33 5.20 3.67 -2.25
CA THR A 33 5.94 2.57 -2.88
C THR A 33 7.44 2.84 -2.82
N VAL A 34 8.18 1.94 -2.20
CA VAL A 34 9.66 1.93 -2.19
C VAL A 34 10.13 0.89 -3.22
N ARG A 35 10.61 1.36 -4.37
CA ARG A 35 11.04 0.49 -5.48
C ARG A 35 12.09 -0.53 -5.01
N GLY A 36 11.86 -1.80 -5.30
CA GLY A 36 12.74 -2.91 -4.90
C GLY A 36 12.61 -3.36 -3.44
N ALA A 37 11.81 -2.68 -2.62
CA ALA A 37 11.62 -3.01 -1.21
C ALA A 37 10.16 -3.30 -0.81
N GLY A 38 9.19 -2.63 -1.44
CA GLY A 38 7.76 -2.82 -1.17
C GLY A 38 7.07 -1.50 -0.83
N TYR A 39 6.39 -1.45 0.32
CA TYR A 39 5.56 -0.31 0.74
C TYR A 39 5.97 0.18 2.12
N ARG A 40 5.89 1.51 2.34
CA ARG A 40 6.18 2.16 3.61
C ARG A 40 5.04 3.06 4.02
N PHE A 41 4.71 3.06 5.30
CA PHE A 41 3.79 4.04 5.88
C PHE A 41 4.54 5.31 6.27
N GLU A 42 4.01 6.47 5.87
CA GLU A 42 4.53 7.80 6.19
C GLU A 42 3.42 8.62 6.85
N ALA A 43 3.79 9.43 7.84
CA ALA A 43 2.90 10.47 8.34
C ALA A 43 3.07 11.68 7.42
N PRO A 44 2.00 12.19 6.79
CA PRO A 44 2.09 13.41 6.02
C PRO A 44 2.57 14.55 6.93
N PRO A 45 3.35 15.50 6.40
CA PRO A 45 3.76 16.70 7.14
C PRO A 45 2.58 17.55 7.59
#